data_AF-A0A7K7RAE7-F1
#
_entry.id   AF-A0A7K7RAE7-F1
#
_cell.length_a   1.000
_cell.length_b   1.000
_cell.length_c   1.000
_cell.angle_alpha   90.00
_cell.angle_beta   90.00
_cell.angle_gamma   90.00
#
_symmetry.space_group_name_H-M   'P 1'
#
loop_
_entity.id
_entity.type
_entity.pdbx_description
1 polymer ?
#
loop_
_entity_poly.entity_id
_entity_poly.type
_entity_poly.pdbx_seq_one_letter_code
_entity_poly.pdbx_strand_id
1 'polypeptide(L)'
;SFLVDGDLWLAMEFMDGGTLQDVVRQTRMAEGEMAAVSRECLQGLDFLHSKRVIHRDLKSSNILLGMDGSVRLADFGLCAQLSPEQDQRSSMVGTAHWMAPEVVTRSPYGPKVDIWAFGIVTIEMVEGEPP
;
A
#
# COMPACT_ATOMS: atom_id res chain seq x y z
N SER A 1 -1.59 -21.25 -2.20
CA SER A 1 -0.41 -21.45 -1.35
C SER A 1 -0.07 -22.93 -1.32
N PHE A 2 1.19 -23.27 -1.04
CA PHE A 2 1.67 -24.64 -0.92
C PHE A 2 2.44 -24.78 0.39
N LEU A 3 2.39 -25.95 1.02
CA LEU A 3 3.25 -26.30 2.15
C LEU A 3 4.31 -27.27 1.61
N VAL A 4 5.57 -26.84 1.57
CA VAL A 4 6.68 -27.61 1.02
C VAL A 4 7.75 -27.70 2.09
N ASP A 5 8.03 -28.92 2.57
CA ASP A 5 9.04 -29.19 3.61
C ASP A 5 8.93 -28.35 4.90
N GLY A 6 7.70 -27.95 5.25
CA GLY A 6 7.41 -27.13 6.43
C GLY A 6 7.35 -25.62 6.16
N ASP A 7 7.73 -25.18 4.95
CA ASP A 7 7.66 -23.78 4.54
C ASP A 7 6.37 -23.48 3.77
N LEU A 8 5.79 -22.30 4.03
CA LEU A 8 4.64 -21.79 3.30
C LEU A 8 5.10 -21.05 2.04
N TRP A 9 4.72 -21.56 0.87
CA TRP A 9 5.03 -20.97 -0.42
C TRP A 9 3.79 -20.26 -0.99
N LEU A 10 3.97 -19.02 -1.42
CA LEU A 10 2.94 -18.20 -2.06
C LEU A 10 3.35 -17.96 -3.51
N ALA A 11 2.67 -18.61 -4.45
CA ALA A 11 2.79 -18.31 -5.88
C ALA A 11 1.85 -17.14 -6.22
N MET A 12 2.40 -16.06 -6.76
CA MET A 12 1.69 -14.82 -7.07
C MET A 12 2.10 -14.31 -8.47
N GLU A 13 1.40 -13.30 -8.99
CA GLU A 13 1.83 -12.65 -10.23
C GLU A 13 3.22 -12.02 -10.05
N PHE A 14 4.04 -12.09 -11.10
CA PHE A 14 5.36 -11.47 -11.11
C PHE A 14 5.28 -10.10 -11.78
N MET A 15 5.76 -9.08 -11.08
CA MET A 15 5.81 -7.69 -11.55
C MET A 15 7.25 -7.36 -11.90
N ASP A 16 7.54 -7.24 -13.19
CA ASP A 16 8.89 -7.18 -13.76
C ASP A 16 9.52 -5.77 -13.79
N GLY A 17 8.77 -4.75 -13.41
CA GLY A 17 9.22 -3.35 -13.29
C GLY A 17 9.74 -2.96 -11.90
N GLY A 18 9.78 -3.89 -10.94
CA GLY A 18 10.25 -3.62 -9.58
C GLY A 18 9.24 -2.85 -8.74
N THR A 19 9.73 -2.18 -7.69
CA THR A 19 8.87 -1.39 -6.78
C THR A 19 8.85 0.09 -7.19
N LEU A 20 7.80 0.81 -6.80
CA LEU A 20 7.78 2.27 -6.92
C LEU A 20 8.93 2.92 -6.15
N GLN A 21 9.36 2.32 -5.02
CA GLN A 21 10.51 2.80 -4.25
C GLN A 21 11.81 2.81 -5.08
N ASP A 22 12.01 1.80 -5.92
CA ASP A 22 13.20 1.71 -6.77
C ASP A 22 13.21 2.85 -7.79
N VAL A 23 12.04 3.21 -8.32
CA VAL A 23 11.88 4.30 -9.30
C VAL A 23 12.11 5.66 -8.64
N VAL A 24 11.40 5.99 -7.56
CA VAL A 24 11.47 7.32 -6.91
C VAL A 24 12.87 7.67 -6.40
N ARG A 25 13.68 6.67 -6.03
CA ARG A 25 15.08 6.87 -5.59
C ARG A 25 16.06 7.11 -6.73
N GLN A 26 15.74 6.67 -7.95
CA GLN A 26 16.67 6.71 -9.08
C GLN A 26 16.34 7.82 -10.07
N THR A 27 15.06 8.19 -10.18
CA THR A 27 14.61 9.17 -11.16
C THR A 27 13.51 10.07 -10.59
N ARG A 28 13.44 11.30 -11.13
CA ARG A 28 12.30 12.17 -10.91
C ARG A 28 11.17 11.74 -11.83
N MET A 29 9.98 11.54 -11.25
CA MET A 29 8.78 11.20 -12.01
C MET A 29 8.15 12.46 -12.59
N ALA A 30 7.64 12.36 -13.82
CA ALA A 30 6.80 13.39 -14.40
C ALA A 30 5.39 13.34 -13.78
N GLU A 31 4.70 14.48 -13.74
CA GLU A 31 3.33 14.55 -13.18
C GLU A 31 2.36 13.56 -13.83
N GLY A 32 2.50 13.31 -15.13
CA GLY A 32 1.68 12.31 -15.83
C GLY A 32 1.92 10.87 -15.33
N GLU A 33 3.16 10.54 -14.99
CA GLU A 33 3.53 9.22 -14.44
C GLU A 33 3.02 9.09 -13.00
N MET A 34 3.21 10.14 -12.19
CA MET A 34 2.67 10.19 -10.82
C MET A 34 1.16 10.06 -10.82
N ALA A 35 0.46 10.74 -11.73
CA ALA A 35 -0.99 10.66 -11.87
C ALA A 35 -1.46 9.27 -12.32
N ALA A 36 -0.72 8.61 -13.22
CA ALA A 36 -1.01 7.25 -13.64
C ALA A 36 -0.89 6.25 -12.48
N VAL A 37 0.23 6.29 -11.75
CA VAL A 37 0.43 5.43 -10.56
C VAL A 37 -0.63 5.72 -9.50
N SER A 38 -0.91 7.00 -9.24
CA SER A 38 -1.95 7.43 -8.30
C SER A 38 -3.32 6.86 -8.63
N ARG A 39 -3.72 6.91 -9.89
CA ARG A 39 -5.01 6.38 -10.35
C ARG A 39 -5.13 4.88 -10.04
N GLU A 40 -4.13 4.09 -10.42
CA GLU A 40 -4.16 2.64 -10.22
C GLU A 40 -4.13 2.27 -8.72
N CYS A 41 -3.31 2.96 -7.92
CA CYS A 41 -3.29 2.78 -6.47
C CYS A 41 -4.66 3.07 -5.84
N LEU A 42 -5.29 4.18 -6.22
CA LEU A 42 -6.61 4.56 -5.70
C LEU A 42 -7.71 3.59 -6.14
N GLN A 43 -7.64 3.03 -7.36
CA GLN A 43 -8.54 1.96 -7.80
C GLN A 43 -8.36 0.68 -6.98
N GLY A 44 -7.11 0.30 -6.68
CA GLY A 44 -6.80 -0.82 -5.80
C GLY A 44 -7.34 -0.62 -4.37
N LEU A 45 -7.15 0.58 -3.80
CA LEU A 45 -7.68 0.93 -2.48
C LEU A 45 -9.21 0.95 -2.47
N ASP A 46 -9.86 1.55 -3.47
CA ASP A 46 -11.32 1.56 -3.60
C ASP A 46 -11.87 0.12 -3.63
N PHE A 47 -11.22 -0.77 -4.39
CA PHE A 47 -11.57 -2.18 -4.39
C PHE A 47 -11.47 -2.81 -3.00
N LEU A 48 -10.35 -2.65 -2.28
CA LEU A 48 -10.17 -3.19 -0.94
C LEU A 48 -11.20 -2.63 0.05
N HIS A 49 -11.41 -1.32 0.02
CA HIS A 49 -12.30 -0.62 0.93
C HIS A 49 -13.76 -1.00 0.68
N SER A 50 -14.15 -1.23 -0.58
CA SER A 50 -15.48 -1.77 -0.94
C SER A 50 -15.73 -3.17 -0.36
N LYS A 51 -14.66 -3.95 -0.13
CA LYS A 51 -14.68 -5.26 0.52
C LYS A 51 -14.46 -5.18 2.03
N ARG A 52 -14.43 -3.97 2.62
CA ARG A 52 -14.18 -3.73 4.04
C ARG A 52 -12.80 -4.24 4.49
N VAL A 53 -11.80 -4.19 3.60
CA VAL A 53 -10.41 -4.52 3.90
C VAL A 53 -9.61 -3.23 4.04
N ILE A 54 -8.81 -3.12 5.09
CA ILE A 54 -7.80 -2.05 5.26
C ILE A 54 -6.43 -2.64 4.94
N HIS A 55 -5.62 -1.97 4.11
CA HIS A 55 -4.27 -2.41 3.74
C HIS A 55 -3.29 -2.32 4.91
N ARG A 56 -3.25 -1.15 5.58
CA ARG A 56 -2.44 -0.81 6.77
C ARG A 56 -0.92 -0.75 6.60
N ASP A 57 -0.37 -1.17 5.47
CA ASP A 57 1.07 -1.00 5.16
C ASP A 57 1.29 -0.50 3.73
N LEU A 58 0.54 0.51 3.32
CA LEU A 58 0.73 1.14 2.02
C LEU A 58 1.97 2.05 2.06
N LYS A 59 2.93 1.78 1.18
CA LYS A 59 4.21 2.51 1.01
C LYS A 59 4.76 2.20 -0.38
N SER A 60 5.71 3.00 -0.88
CA SER A 60 6.29 2.82 -2.22
C SER A 60 6.91 1.44 -2.46
N SER A 61 7.50 0.80 -1.43
CA SER A 61 8.06 -0.54 -1.55
C SER A 61 7.00 -1.64 -1.72
N ASN A 62 5.74 -1.32 -1.43
CA ASN A 62 4.58 -2.21 -1.53
C ASN A 62 3.69 -1.86 -2.73
N ILE A 63 4.19 -1.02 -3.65
CA ILE A 63 3.56 -0.72 -4.94
C ILE A 63 4.49 -1.28 -6.00
N LEU A 64 4.01 -2.26 -6.75
CA LEU A 64 4.77 -2.97 -7.77
C LEU A 64 4.39 -2.47 -9.16
N LEU A 65 5.37 -2.41 -10.04
CA LEU A 65 5.25 -1.92 -11.40
C LEU A 65 5.54 -3.05 -12.40
N GLY A 66 4.82 -3.07 -13.51
CA GLY A 66 5.11 -3.91 -14.67
C GLY A 66 5.71 -3.09 -15.80
N MET A 67 6.55 -3.72 -16.63
CA MET A 67 7.13 -3.09 -17.82
C MET A 67 6.05 -2.76 -18.88
N ASP A 68 4.87 -3.35 -18.77
CA ASP A 68 3.68 -3.04 -19.55
C ASP A 68 2.91 -1.79 -19.06
N GLY A 69 3.40 -1.14 -18.00
CA GLY A 69 2.76 0.01 -17.36
C GLY A 69 1.70 -0.36 -16.31
N SER A 70 1.56 -1.63 -15.95
CA SER A 70 0.68 -2.06 -14.86
C SER A 70 1.21 -1.61 -13.50
N VAL A 71 0.28 -1.33 -12.57
CA VAL A 71 0.59 -0.95 -11.19
C VAL A 71 -0.27 -1.79 -10.26
N ARG A 72 0.34 -2.38 -9.23
CA ARG A 72 -0.33 -3.30 -8.29
C ARG A 72 0.05 -2.98 -6.86
N LEU A 73 -0.93 -3.03 -5.97
CA LEU A 73 -0.69 -3.03 -4.52
C LEU A 73 -0.21 -4.43 -4.11
N ALA A 74 0.77 -4.49 -3.21
CA ALA A 74 1.38 -5.72 -2.73
C ALA A 74 1.54 -5.73 -1.21
N ASP A 75 1.93 -6.88 -0.68
CA ASP A 75 2.13 -7.15 0.75
C ASP A 75 0.89 -6.91 1.62
N PHE A 76 -0.02 -7.88 1.55
CA PHE A 76 -1.25 -7.91 2.33
C PHE A 76 -1.05 -8.52 3.73
N GLY A 77 0.19 -8.71 4.20
CA GLY A 77 0.51 -9.39 5.46
C GLY A 77 -0.06 -8.67 6.69
N LEU A 78 -0.25 -7.35 6.61
CA LEU A 78 -0.83 -6.53 7.67
C LEU A 78 -2.29 -6.13 7.42
N CYS A 79 -2.95 -6.67 6.40
CA CYS A 79 -4.34 -6.32 6.12
C CYS A 79 -5.30 -6.66 7.27
N ALA A 80 -6.40 -5.93 7.36
CA ALA A 80 -7.49 -6.22 8.30
C ALA A 80 -8.84 -6.23 7.60
N GLN A 81 -9.57 -7.33 7.75
CA GLN A 81 -10.98 -7.44 7.38
C GLN A 81 -11.84 -6.81 8.49
N LEU A 82 -12.67 -5.83 8.16
CA LEU A 82 -13.68 -5.28 9.06
C LEU A 82 -14.98 -6.07 8.95
N SER A 83 -15.73 -6.13 10.04
CA SER A 83 -17.07 -6.73 10.09
C SER A 83 -18.13 -5.65 10.35
N PRO A 84 -19.43 -5.92 10.11
CA PRO A 84 -20.49 -4.98 10.49
C PRO A 84 -20.48 -4.62 11.98
N GLU A 85 -20.07 -5.56 12.85
CA GLU A 85 -20.03 -5.40 14.31
C GLU A 85 -18.74 -4.70 14.79
N GLN A 86 -17.69 -4.75 13.96
CA GLN A 86 -16.39 -4.13 14.23
C GLN A 86 -15.86 -3.47 12.96
N ASP A 87 -16.26 -2.21 12.77
CA ASP A 87 -15.89 -1.37 11.63
C ASP A 87 -14.57 -0.60 11.84
N GLN A 88 -13.94 -0.76 13.00
CA GLN A 88 -12.69 -0.09 13.37
C GLN A 88 -11.65 -1.03 13.99
N ARG A 89 -10.39 -0.64 13.87
CA ARG A 89 -9.22 -1.27 14.47
C ARG A 89 -8.50 -0.30 15.42
N SER A 90 -7.71 -0.82 16.34
CA SER A 90 -6.91 -0.04 17.30
C SER A 90 -5.46 -0.52 17.41
N SER A 91 -5.08 -1.55 16.66
CA SER A 91 -3.71 -2.09 16.66
C SER A 91 -2.76 -1.12 15.96
N MET A 92 -1.63 -0.82 16.58
CA MET A 92 -0.54 -0.03 16.00
C MET A 92 0.32 -0.93 15.09
N VAL A 93 0.01 -0.95 13.80
CA VAL A 93 0.72 -1.72 12.75
C VAL A 93 0.93 -0.87 11.51
N GLY A 94 1.98 -1.18 10.74
CA GLY A 94 2.40 -0.42 9.56
C GLY A 94 3.80 0.17 9.73
N THR A 95 4.25 0.91 8.72
CA THR A 95 5.59 1.52 8.68
C THR A 95 5.54 2.98 9.13
N ALA A 96 6.40 3.37 10.08
CA ALA A 96 6.31 4.61 10.86
C ALA A 96 6.02 5.89 10.03
N HIS A 97 6.79 6.17 8.97
CA HIS A 97 6.63 7.40 8.18
C HIS A 97 5.28 7.48 7.43
N TRP A 98 4.62 6.33 7.17
CA TRP A 98 3.34 6.25 6.44
C TRP A 98 2.14 6.11 7.38
N MET A 99 2.35 6.02 8.69
CA MET A 99 1.27 5.83 9.67
C MET A 99 0.43 7.08 9.84
N ALA A 100 -0.89 6.90 9.76
CA ALA A 100 -1.86 7.95 10.10
C ALA A 100 -1.80 8.30 11.60
N PRO A 101 -2.06 9.57 11.98
CA PRO A 101 -1.95 10.02 13.36
C PRO A 101 -2.89 9.25 14.32
N GLU A 102 -4.07 8.83 13.85
CA GLU A 102 -4.98 7.98 14.62
C GLU A 102 -4.40 6.60 14.94
N VAL A 103 -3.56 6.04 14.05
CA VAL A 103 -2.86 4.77 14.30
C VAL A 103 -1.79 4.94 15.36
N VAL A 104 -1.00 6.02 15.27
CA VAL A 104 0.08 6.34 16.23
C VAL A 104 -0.49 6.63 17.61
N THR A 105 -1.62 7.30 17.69
CA THR A 105 -2.32 7.61 18.96
C THR A 105 -3.16 6.45 19.48
N ARG A 106 -3.19 5.31 18.78
CA ARG A 106 -4.03 4.13 19.11
C ARG A 106 -5.52 4.45 19.18
N SER A 107 -5.94 5.50 18.48
CA SER A 107 -7.35 5.83 18.31
C SER A 107 -8.00 4.79 17.39
N PRO A 108 -9.29 4.47 17.59
CA PRO A 108 -10.02 3.63 16.65
C PRO A 108 -9.97 4.20 15.23
N TYR A 109 -9.63 3.36 14.25
CA TYR A 109 -9.42 3.77 12.87
C TYR A 109 -10.07 2.82 11.87
N GLY A 110 -10.41 3.36 10.70
CA GLY A 110 -11.00 2.64 9.58
C GLY A 110 -10.15 2.73 8.31
N PRO A 111 -10.73 2.51 7.12
CA PRO A 111 -9.99 2.50 5.85
C PRO A 111 -9.25 3.79 5.49
N LYS A 112 -9.60 4.92 6.13
CA LYS A 112 -8.98 6.23 5.88
C LYS A 112 -7.49 6.30 6.20
N VAL A 113 -6.97 5.39 7.01
CA VAL A 113 -5.53 5.30 7.28
C VAL A 113 -4.72 4.97 6.01
N ASP A 114 -5.31 4.22 5.06
CA ASP A 114 -4.65 3.93 3.78
C ASP A 114 -4.60 5.18 2.88
N ILE A 115 -5.60 6.08 3.02
CA ILE A 115 -5.64 7.35 2.26
C ILE A 115 -4.58 8.32 2.79
N TRP A 116 -4.36 8.33 4.11
CA TRP A 116 -3.23 9.05 4.70
C TRP A 116 -1.90 8.51 4.16
N ALA A 117 -1.70 7.20 4.24
CA ALA A 117 -0.49 6.54 3.74
C ALA A 117 -0.26 6.82 2.25
N PHE A 118 -1.32 6.84 1.44
CA PHE A 118 -1.25 7.23 0.03
C PHE A 118 -0.80 8.68 -0.17
N GLY A 119 -1.22 9.60 0.71
CA GLY A 119 -0.70 10.97 0.72
C GLY A 119 0.81 11.00 0.93
N ILE A 120 1.33 10.18 1.84
CA ILE A 120 2.79 10.04 2.07
C ILE A 120 3.49 9.46 0.84
N VAL A 121 2.93 8.43 0.18
CA VAL A 121 3.45 7.93 -1.10
C VAL A 121 3.46 9.01 -2.17
N THR A 122 2.45 9.88 -2.20
CA THR A 122 2.41 10.99 -3.16
C THR A 122 3.53 11.99 -2.91
N ILE A 123 3.84 12.30 -1.65
CA ILE A 123 5.01 13.12 -1.30
C ILE A 123 6.30 12.42 -1.75
N GLU A 124 6.41 11.12 -1.50
CA GLU A 124 7.59 10.33 -1.89
C GLU A 124 7.82 10.32 -3.42
N MET A 125 6.75 10.30 -4.22
CA MET A 125 6.86 10.43 -5.68
C MET A 125 7.38 11.81 -6.14
N VAL A 126 7.10 12.86 -5.36
CA VAL A 126 7.50 14.25 -5.66
C VAL A 126 8.91 14.56 -5.16
N GLU A 127 9.20 14.18 -3.92
CA GLU A 127 10.42 14.56 -3.19
C GLU A 127 11.50 13.46 -3.23
N GLY A 128 11.14 12.22 -3.59
CA GLY A 128 12.04 11.06 -3.64
C GLY A 128 12.20 10.30 -2.31
N GLU A 129 11.68 10.86 -1.22
CA GLU A 129 11.67 10.25 0.11
C GLU A 129 10.39 10.61 0.89
N PRO A 130 9.95 9.77 1.85
CA PRO A 130 8.87 10.15 2.75
C PRO A 130 9.31 11.30 3.70
N PRO A 131 8.37 12.07 4.28
CA PRO A 131 8.65 13.16 5.22
C PRO A 131 9.43 12.75 6.48
#